data_AF-A0A957SR79-F1
#
_entry.id   AF-A0A957SR79-F1
#
_cell.length_a   1.000
_cell.length_b   1.000
_cell.length_c   1.000
_cell.angle_alpha   90.00
_cell.angle_beta   90.00
_cell.angle_gamma   90.00
#
_symmetry.space_group_name_H-M   'P 1'
#
loop_
_entity.id
_entity.type
_entity.pdbx_description
1 polymer ?
#
loop_
_entity_poly.entity_id
_entity_poly.type
_entity_poly.pdbx_seq_one_letter_code
_entity_poly.pdbx_strand_id
1 'polypeptide(L)'
;MGQIRDFWLPELRSLGVKWVKVYNHDGAYDFVEALLAEGFCPILRIFRPHPNPGRLSIKDLVDVDTYVRIGVRYFEFNNEPDRDAEWKGGWVPANGIDIVVEDAIADMDAILTRGGMPGIPSVSCGSKWDLIGKIIEKGHRDLLEGPVWQAIHNYSRNRPLDYPYDLGNQEGAAYTQRFYRTLLEEQPNFDPWHGRSLSEINQMRRDFANPGATIQDDTACWLAYEFFNARNRRHLGRSIPILSTENGYRVGENTDPRYPATTPDLHMAQTLEACRVMMGVSQRFNPAPDYYFCTAFTLMVNQAVGSQSDWWESYAWYSNQWPDRVLPISKALRAEPKRLRRWQNSTAIGARVTLSGAVLHPGSNRTLVLDQKGQELARVVLDN
;
A
#
# COMPACT_ATOMS: atom_id res chain seq x y z
N MET A 1 -2.68 -20.61 15.67
CA MET A 1 -2.24 -19.63 16.69
C MET A 1 -0.81 -19.82 17.21
N GLY A 2 -0.33 -21.03 17.54
CA GLY A 2 1.05 -21.23 18.02
C GLY A 2 2.14 -20.63 17.11
N GLN A 3 2.22 -21.07 15.85
CA GLN A 3 3.19 -20.53 14.87
C GLN A 3 3.10 -19.01 14.64
N ILE A 4 1.89 -18.44 14.73
CA ILE A 4 1.71 -16.98 14.61
C ILE A 4 2.47 -16.26 15.72
N ARG A 5 2.30 -16.72 16.96
CA ARG A 5 2.93 -16.11 18.13
C ARG A 5 4.42 -16.42 18.23
N ASP A 6 4.80 -17.66 17.94
CA ASP A 6 6.16 -18.15 18.18
C ASP A 6 7.13 -17.75 17.06
N PHE A 7 6.63 -17.51 15.85
CA PHE A 7 7.46 -17.18 14.69
C PHE A 7 7.05 -15.86 14.02
N TRP A 8 5.81 -15.72 13.57
CA TRP A 8 5.43 -14.61 12.69
C TRP A 8 5.44 -13.24 13.37
N LEU A 9 4.96 -13.13 14.61
CA LEU A 9 5.01 -11.85 15.35
C LEU A 9 6.45 -11.42 15.68
N PRO A 10 7.34 -12.29 16.21
CA PRO A 10 8.77 -11.99 16.32
C PRO A 10 9.43 -11.61 14.99
N GLU A 11 9.08 -12.32 13.91
CA GLU A 11 9.64 -12.07 12.59
C GLU A 11 9.25 -10.68 12.07
N LEU A 12 7.97 -10.31 12.16
CA LEU A 12 7.48 -8.97 11.81
C LEU A 12 8.22 -7.87 12.59
N ARG A 13 8.43 -8.07 13.90
CA ARG A 13 9.21 -7.14 14.73
C ARG A 13 10.66 -7.02 14.25
N SER A 14 11.30 -8.13 13.92
CA SER A 14 12.69 -8.14 13.48
C SER A 14 12.89 -7.40 12.14
N LEU A 15 11.90 -7.49 11.23
CA LEU A 15 11.82 -6.71 10.01
C LEU A 15 11.50 -5.22 10.26
N GLY A 16 11.10 -4.84 11.47
CA GLY A 16 10.68 -3.47 11.79
C GLY A 16 9.32 -3.10 11.20
N VAL A 17 8.46 -4.10 10.94
CA VAL A 17 7.11 -3.87 10.41
C VAL A 17 6.25 -3.18 11.46
N LYS A 18 5.46 -2.20 11.02
CA LYS A 18 4.43 -1.55 11.86
C LYS A 18 3.02 -1.82 11.33
N TRP A 19 2.87 -1.83 10.01
CA TRP A 19 1.58 -1.99 9.33
C TRP A 19 1.48 -3.36 8.70
N VAL A 20 0.36 -4.05 8.90
CA VAL A 20 0.13 -5.39 8.36
C VAL A 20 -1.21 -5.39 7.63
N LYS A 21 -1.19 -5.61 6.32
CA LYS A 21 -2.43 -5.86 5.58
C LYS A 21 -2.88 -7.29 5.82
N VAL A 22 -4.14 -7.45 6.24
CA VAL A 22 -4.81 -8.73 6.36
C VAL A 22 -5.75 -8.87 5.17
N TYR A 23 -5.40 -9.78 4.26
CA TYR A 23 -6.07 -9.93 2.96
C TYR A 23 -7.54 -10.37 3.09
N ASN A 24 -7.84 -11.26 4.02
CA ASN A 24 -9.20 -11.73 4.27
C ASN A 24 -9.52 -11.66 5.77
N HIS A 25 -10.55 -10.86 6.10
CA HIS A 25 -11.09 -10.75 7.44
C HIS A 25 -11.73 -12.03 8.00
N ASP A 26 -12.24 -12.93 7.14
CA ASP A 26 -12.98 -14.11 7.57
C ASP A 26 -12.03 -15.11 8.25
N GLY A 27 -12.29 -15.44 9.52
CA GLY A 27 -11.42 -16.27 10.35
C GLY A 27 -10.13 -15.61 10.85
N ALA A 28 -9.92 -14.31 10.63
CA ALA A 28 -8.68 -13.61 10.99
C ALA A 28 -8.68 -13.00 12.41
N TYR A 29 -9.75 -13.17 13.20
CA TYR A 29 -9.95 -12.46 14.47
C TYR A 29 -8.77 -12.62 15.43
N ASP A 30 -8.41 -13.86 15.77
CA ASP A 30 -7.31 -14.14 16.72
C ASP A 30 -5.96 -13.60 16.25
N PHE A 31 -5.73 -13.57 14.92
CA PHE A 31 -4.52 -13.01 14.34
C PHE A 31 -4.49 -11.50 14.47
N VAL A 32 -5.59 -10.84 14.13
CA VAL A 32 -5.73 -9.37 14.23
C VAL A 32 -5.64 -8.92 15.69
N GLU A 33 -6.26 -9.65 16.61
CA GLU A 33 -6.14 -9.39 18.05
C GLU A 33 -4.68 -9.49 18.51
N ALA A 34 -3.96 -10.54 18.08
CA ALA A 34 -2.55 -10.69 18.40
C ALA A 34 -1.67 -9.58 17.79
N LEU A 35 -1.97 -9.13 16.57
CA LEU A 35 -1.29 -7.98 15.96
C LEU A 35 -1.48 -6.72 16.79
N LEU A 36 -2.72 -6.42 17.21
CA LEU A 36 -3.05 -5.25 18.02
C LEU A 36 -2.38 -5.31 19.40
N ALA A 37 -2.39 -6.47 20.06
CA ALA A 37 -1.75 -6.69 21.35
C ALA A 37 -0.23 -6.44 21.33
N GLU A 38 0.41 -6.75 20.20
CA GLU A 38 1.85 -6.50 19.97
C GLU A 38 2.13 -5.09 19.40
N GLY A 39 1.10 -4.24 19.31
CA GLY A 39 1.23 -2.86 18.87
C GLY A 39 1.40 -2.69 17.36
N PHE A 40 1.05 -3.66 16.53
CA PHE A 40 0.96 -3.48 15.08
C PHE A 40 -0.32 -2.72 14.68
N CYS A 41 -0.34 -2.16 13.47
CA CYS A 41 -1.47 -1.46 12.89
C CYS A 41 -2.05 -2.29 11.73
N PRO A 42 -3.10 -3.09 11.96
CA PRO A 42 -3.72 -3.87 10.90
C PRO A 42 -4.48 -2.97 9.92
N ILE A 43 -4.31 -3.22 8.62
CA ILE A 43 -5.20 -2.78 7.54
C ILE A 43 -6.03 -4.00 7.15
N LEU A 44 -7.31 -3.99 7.50
CA LEU A 44 -8.17 -5.16 7.34
C LEU A 44 -9.00 -5.04 6.06
N ARG A 45 -8.83 -5.99 5.14
CA ARG A 45 -9.69 -6.10 3.97
C ARG A 45 -10.93 -6.93 4.29
N ILE A 46 -12.10 -6.30 4.17
CA ILE A 46 -13.40 -6.98 4.12
C ILE A 46 -13.51 -7.64 2.75
N PHE A 47 -13.02 -8.88 2.68
CA PHE A 47 -12.85 -9.62 1.44
C PHE A 47 -14.17 -10.12 0.89
N ARG A 48 -14.41 -9.82 -0.39
CA ARG A 48 -15.48 -10.36 -1.23
C ARG A 48 -14.84 -10.78 -2.56
N PRO A 49 -15.11 -11.97 -3.12
CA PRO A 49 -14.47 -12.43 -4.37
C PRO A 49 -14.74 -11.56 -5.60
N HIS A 50 -15.97 -11.04 -5.72
CA HIS A 50 -16.37 -10.11 -6.78
C HIS A 50 -17.18 -8.97 -6.13
N PRO A 51 -16.50 -7.95 -5.58
CA PRO A 51 -17.17 -6.90 -4.81
C PRO A 51 -18.11 -6.05 -5.67
N ASN A 52 -17.90 -5.97 -6.99
CA ASN A 52 -18.62 -5.05 -7.86
C ASN A 52 -19.66 -5.77 -8.76
N PRO A 53 -20.83 -5.18 -9.05
CA PRO A 53 -21.47 -4.18 -8.21
C PRO A 53 -21.86 -4.79 -6.85
N GLY A 54 -21.87 -3.98 -5.79
CA GLY A 54 -22.29 -4.44 -4.47
C GLY A 54 -21.70 -3.69 -3.30
N ARG A 55 -22.52 -3.53 -2.27
CA ARG A 55 -22.20 -2.93 -0.97
C ARG A 55 -21.86 -3.98 0.07
N LEU A 56 -21.33 -3.54 1.20
CA LEU A 56 -21.18 -4.36 2.39
C LEU A 56 -22.55 -4.90 2.83
N SER A 57 -22.61 -6.20 3.05
CA SER A 57 -23.77 -6.89 3.59
C SER A 57 -23.91 -6.65 5.10
N ILE A 58 -25.05 -7.06 5.67
CA ILE A 58 -25.24 -7.02 7.14
C ILE A 58 -24.15 -7.84 7.85
N LYS A 59 -23.76 -8.99 7.30
CA LYS A 59 -22.66 -9.80 7.86
C LYS A 59 -21.36 -9.00 7.87
N ASP A 60 -21.01 -8.39 6.75
CA ASP A 60 -19.77 -7.61 6.62
C ASP A 60 -19.73 -6.46 7.63
N LEU A 61 -20.87 -5.80 7.85
CA LEU A 61 -20.99 -4.71 8.82
C LEU A 61 -20.87 -5.21 10.28
N VAL A 62 -21.39 -6.39 10.59
CA VAL A 62 -21.17 -7.05 11.90
C VAL A 62 -19.70 -7.38 12.12
N ASP A 63 -18.98 -7.78 11.06
CA ASP A 63 -17.54 -8.02 11.13
C ASP A 63 -16.79 -6.70 11.35
N VAL A 64 -17.15 -5.62 10.63
CA VAL A 64 -16.61 -4.27 10.89
C VAL A 64 -16.80 -3.87 12.35
N ASP A 65 -18.01 -4.00 12.91
CA ASP A 65 -18.29 -3.69 14.32
C ASP A 65 -17.41 -4.54 15.27
N THR A 66 -17.23 -5.82 14.95
CA THR A 66 -16.40 -6.74 15.72
C THR A 66 -14.94 -6.32 15.74
N TYR A 67 -14.39 -5.96 14.58
CA TYR A 67 -13.00 -5.54 14.47
C TYR A 67 -12.75 -4.14 15.04
N VAL A 68 -13.69 -3.21 14.90
CA VAL A 68 -13.59 -1.90 15.56
C VAL A 68 -13.53 -2.03 17.08
N ARG A 69 -14.34 -2.92 17.67
CA ARG A 69 -14.38 -3.16 19.13
C ARG A 69 -13.03 -3.57 19.70
N ILE A 70 -12.23 -4.36 18.96
CA ILE A 70 -10.90 -4.78 19.43
C ILE A 70 -9.80 -3.77 19.11
N GLY A 71 -10.09 -2.73 18.33
CA GLY A 71 -9.14 -1.64 18.05
C GLY A 71 -8.71 -1.49 16.59
N VAL A 72 -9.25 -2.28 15.66
CA VAL A 72 -8.99 -2.06 14.22
C VAL A 72 -9.58 -0.72 13.81
N ARG A 73 -8.84 0.03 12.99
CA ARG A 73 -9.30 1.30 12.43
C ARG A 73 -9.25 1.34 10.92
N TYR A 74 -8.28 0.71 10.25
CA TYR A 74 -8.10 0.84 8.80
C TYR A 74 -8.81 -0.30 8.07
N PHE A 75 -9.75 0.05 7.18
CA PHE A 75 -10.53 -0.93 6.42
C PHE A 75 -10.42 -0.70 4.91
N GLU A 76 -10.18 -1.78 4.17
CA GLU A 76 -10.42 -1.85 2.72
C GLU A 76 -11.69 -2.67 2.48
N PHE A 77 -12.62 -2.16 1.66
CA PHE A 77 -13.89 -2.85 1.37
C PHE A 77 -14.09 -3.18 -0.12
N ASN A 78 -13.18 -2.69 -0.97
CA ASN A 78 -13.19 -2.90 -2.43
C ASN A 78 -11.74 -2.83 -2.96
N ASN A 79 -11.46 -3.54 -4.05
CA ASN A 79 -10.13 -3.75 -4.60
C ASN A 79 -10.19 -3.67 -6.12
N GLU A 80 -9.29 -2.91 -6.74
CA GLU A 80 -9.14 -2.73 -8.19
C GLU A 80 -10.47 -2.75 -8.96
N PRO A 81 -11.44 -1.86 -8.64
CA PRO A 81 -12.77 -1.90 -9.23
C PRO A 81 -12.78 -1.57 -10.73
N ASP A 82 -11.63 -1.21 -11.29
CA ASP A 82 -11.36 -1.03 -12.72
C ASP A 82 -10.87 -2.32 -13.42
N ARG A 83 -10.89 -3.47 -12.74
CA ARG A 83 -10.54 -4.79 -13.30
C ARG A 83 -11.78 -5.68 -13.44
N ASP A 84 -11.91 -6.31 -14.61
CA ASP A 84 -12.98 -7.28 -14.91
C ASP A 84 -13.12 -8.40 -13.87
N ALA A 85 -12.00 -8.88 -13.32
CA ALA A 85 -11.97 -9.95 -12.32
C ALA A 85 -12.70 -9.59 -11.01
N GLU A 86 -12.87 -8.30 -10.71
CA GLU A 86 -13.51 -7.81 -9.49
C GLU A 86 -15.03 -7.61 -9.66
N TRP A 87 -15.56 -7.93 -10.84
CA TRP A 87 -16.98 -7.75 -11.18
C TRP A 87 -17.74 -9.08 -11.27
N LYS A 88 -18.95 -9.10 -10.71
CA LYS A 88 -19.94 -10.16 -10.92
C LYS A 88 -20.29 -10.17 -12.39
N GLY A 89 -19.93 -11.26 -13.06
CA GLY A 89 -20.07 -11.39 -14.52
C GLY A 89 -18.76 -11.21 -15.28
N GLY A 90 -17.66 -10.84 -14.62
CA GLY A 90 -16.32 -10.86 -15.20
C GLY A 90 -16.05 -9.76 -16.23
N TRP A 91 -16.72 -8.60 -16.12
CA TRP A 91 -16.44 -7.44 -16.97
C TRP A 91 -16.84 -6.13 -16.28
N VAL A 92 -16.05 -5.08 -16.50
CA VAL A 92 -16.34 -3.71 -16.02
C VAL A 92 -17.34 -3.04 -16.97
N PRO A 93 -18.52 -2.60 -16.49
CA PRO A 93 -19.47 -1.88 -17.33
C PRO A 93 -19.00 -0.48 -17.71
N ALA A 94 -19.56 0.07 -18.79
CA ALA A 94 -19.19 1.40 -19.29
C ALA A 94 -19.39 2.51 -18.25
N ASN A 95 -20.40 2.39 -17.40
CA ASN A 95 -20.67 3.26 -16.25
C ASN A 95 -20.07 2.71 -14.93
N GLY A 96 -19.07 1.83 -15.01
CA GLY A 96 -18.53 1.12 -13.86
C GLY A 96 -18.01 2.02 -12.76
N ILE A 97 -17.35 3.13 -13.13
CA ILE A 97 -16.89 4.13 -12.15
C ILE A 97 -18.04 4.75 -11.35
N ASP A 98 -19.18 5.05 -11.99
CA ASP A 98 -20.31 5.67 -11.32
C ASP A 98 -20.98 4.69 -10.34
N ILE A 99 -21.10 3.41 -10.74
CA ILE A 99 -21.61 2.34 -9.88
C ILE A 99 -20.71 2.16 -8.65
N VAL A 100 -19.39 2.07 -8.87
CA VAL A 100 -18.40 1.90 -7.80
C VAL A 100 -18.42 3.07 -6.84
N VAL A 101 -18.56 4.30 -7.34
CA VAL A 101 -18.64 5.50 -6.50
C VAL A 101 -19.91 5.49 -5.65
N GLU A 102 -21.06 5.10 -6.20
CA GLU A 102 -22.30 4.98 -5.42
C GLU A 102 -22.19 3.97 -4.28
N ASP A 103 -21.61 2.81 -4.57
CA ASP A 103 -21.40 1.78 -3.55
C ASP A 103 -20.33 2.19 -2.53
N ALA A 104 -19.24 2.82 -2.98
CA ALA A 104 -18.18 3.30 -2.11
C ALA A 104 -18.67 4.41 -1.16
N ILE A 105 -19.51 5.34 -1.61
CA ILE A 105 -20.11 6.36 -0.74
C ILE A 105 -20.88 5.70 0.41
N ALA A 106 -21.72 4.71 0.10
CA ALA A 106 -22.52 4.00 1.09
C ALA A 106 -21.65 3.18 2.07
N ASP A 107 -20.65 2.47 1.56
CA ASP A 107 -19.77 1.64 2.38
C ASP A 107 -18.83 2.49 3.26
N MET A 108 -18.34 3.62 2.74
CA MET A 108 -17.53 4.58 3.51
C MET A 108 -18.34 5.17 4.66
N ASP A 109 -19.55 5.65 4.41
CA ASP A 109 -20.45 6.18 5.45
C ASP A 109 -20.75 5.13 6.53
N ALA A 110 -21.02 3.90 6.11
CA ALA A 110 -21.31 2.80 7.02
C ALA A 110 -20.12 2.43 7.92
N ILE A 111 -18.89 2.45 7.39
CA ILE A 111 -17.66 2.20 8.17
C ILE A 111 -17.37 3.38 9.12
N LEU A 112 -17.50 4.63 8.63
CA LEU A 112 -17.26 5.82 9.43
C LEU A 112 -18.21 5.90 10.64
N THR A 113 -19.50 5.64 10.43
CA THR A 113 -20.53 5.61 11.48
C THR A 113 -20.23 4.58 12.57
N ARG A 114 -19.47 3.52 12.23
CA ARG A 114 -19.04 2.47 13.17
C ARG A 114 -17.72 2.77 13.86
N GLY A 115 -17.07 3.89 13.56
CA GLY A 115 -15.78 4.28 14.13
C GLY A 115 -14.56 3.67 13.41
N GLY A 116 -14.76 3.11 12.21
CA GLY A 116 -13.70 2.71 11.31
C GLY A 116 -13.22 3.87 10.42
N MET A 117 -12.10 3.66 9.73
CA MET A 117 -11.46 4.56 8.78
C MET A 117 -11.39 3.87 7.42
N PRO A 118 -12.33 4.15 6.51
CA PRO A 118 -12.39 3.48 5.22
C PRO A 118 -11.33 4.03 4.26
N GLY A 119 -10.70 3.11 3.53
CA GLY A 119 -9.88 3.43 2.38
C GLY A 119 -10.75 3.63 1.14
N ILE A 120 -10.58 4.75 0.45
CA ILE A 120 -11.13 4.94 -0.90
C ILE A 120 -10.56 3.82 -1.78
N PRO A 121 -11.39 3.07 -2.54
CA PRO A 121 -10.94 1.87 -3.24
C PRO A 121 -9.66 2.10 -4.05
N SER A 122 -8.69 1.20 -3.89
CA SER A 122 -7.48 1.21 -4.71
C SER A 122 -7.85 0.82 -6.13
N VAL A 123 -7.39 1.60 -7.11
CA VAL A 123 -7.50 1.24 -8.53
C VAL A 123 -6.25 0.48 -8.96
N SER A 124 -6.34 -0.27 -10.05
CA SER A 124 -5.22 -1.03 -10.58
C SER A 124 -4.05 -0.10 -10.95
N CYS A 125 -2.83 -0.62 -10.83
CA CYS A 125 -1.62 0.16 -11.09
C CYS A 125 -1.61 0.71 -12.54
N GLY A 126 -1.45 2.02 -12.69
CA GLY A 126 -1.52 2.74 -13.97
C GLY A 126 -2.93 3.20 -14.38
N SER A 127 -3.96 2.91 -13.58
CA SER A 127 -5.31 3.38 -13.82
C SER A 127 -5.42 4.90 -13.64
N LYS A 128 -6.35 5.49 -14.40
CA LYS A 128 -6.67 6.93 -14.34
C LYS A 128 -8.04 7.21 -13.74
N TRP A 129 -8.79 6.19 -13.31
CA TRP A 129 -10.08 6.36 -12.62
C TRP A 129 -9.95 7.34 -11.46
N ASP A 130 -10.89 8.28 -11.38
CA ASP A 130 -10.89 9.38 -10.41
C ASP A 130 -12.08 9.25 -9.47
N LEU A 131 -11.94 8.37 -8.48
CA LEU A 131 -12.99 8.10 -7.50
C LEU A 131 -13.27 9.32 -6.61
N ILE A 132 -12.24 10.06 -6.19
CA ILE A 132 -12.40 11.27 -5.37
C ILE A 132 -13.16 12.36 -6.11
N GLY A 133 -12.77 12.65 -7.36
CA GLY A 133 -13.48 13.59 -8.21
C GLY A 133 -14.96 13.22 -8.33
N LYS A 134 -15.25 11.95 -8.60
CA LYS A 134 -16.62 11.43 -8.73
C LYS A 134 -17.44 11.46 -7.44
N ILE A 135 -16.82 11.17 -6.29
CA ILE A 135 -17.46 11.31 -4.98
C ILE A 135 -17.89 12.77 -4.74
N ILE A 136 -17.03 13.73 -5.08
CA ILE A 136 -17.33 15.17 -4.95
C ILE A 136 -18.40 15.61 -5.95
N GLU A 137 -18.35 15.13 -7.20
CA GLU A 137 -19.39 15.39 -8.21
C GLU A 137 -20.78 14.94 -7.74
N LYS A 138 -20.87 13.84 -6.98
CA LYS A 138 -22.12 13.37 -6.35
C LYS A 138 -22.50 14.13 -5.07
N GLY A 139 -21.76 15.16 -4.68
CA GLY A 139 -22.08 16.01 -3.53
C GLY A 139 -21.58 15.51 -2.18
N HIS A 140 -20.72 14.46 -2.15
CA HIS A 140 -20.26 13.81 -0.92
C HIS A 140 -18.84 14.22 -0.51
N ARG A 141 -18.51 15.50 -0.67
CA ARG A 141 -17.21 16.05 -0.23
C ARG A 141 -17.03 15.95 1.28
N ASP A 142 -18.11 16.02 2.03
CA ASP A 142 -18.17 15.91 3.49
C ASP A 142 -17.58 14.59 4.01
N LEU A 143 -17.82 13.47 3.32
CA LEU A 143 -17.21 12.18 3.67
C LEU A 143 -15.68 12.25 3.65
N LEU A 144 -15.11 13.05 2.75
CA LEU A 144 -13.66 13.20 2.57
C LEU A 144 -13.01 14.10 3.63
N GLU A 145 -13.81 14.80 4.43
CA GLU A 145 -13.36 15.54 5.64
C GLU A 145 -13.23 14.63 6.87
N GLY A 146 -13.83 13.43 6.84
CA GLY A 146 -13.67 12.41 7.87
C GLY A 146 -12.28 11.74 7.86
N PRO A 147 -12.02 10.80 8.79
CA PRO A 147 -10.79 10.01 8.83
C PRO A 147 -10.74 8.95 7.71
N VAL A 148 -10.78 9.41 6.46
CA VAL A 148 -10.64 8.58 5.26
C VAL A 148 -9.21 8.63 4.74
N TRP A 149 -8.85 7.65 3.93
CA TRP A 149 -7.52 7.58 3.33
C TRP A 149 -7.59 7.05 1.90
N GLN A 150 -6.61 7.38 1.07
CA GLN A 150 -6.51 6.87 -0.29
C GLN A 150 -5.73 5.56 -0.27
N ALA A 151 -6.39 4.45 -0.59
CA ALA A 151 -5.69 3.20 -0.90
C ALA A 151 -5.10 3.29 -2.30
N ILE A 152 -3.88 2.78 -2.48
CA ILE A 152 -3.24 2.71 -3.80
C ILE A 152 -2.56 1.36 -4.00
N HIS A 153 -2.51 0.92 -5.26
CA HIS A 153 -1.66 -0.17 -5.71
C HIS A 153 -0.57 0.38 -6.63
N ASN A 154 0.69 0.21 -6.27
CA ASN A 154 1.81 0.90 -6.93
C ASN A 154 3.02 0.00 -7.19
N TYR A 155 2.76 -1.26 -7.56
CA TYR A 155 3.78 -2.24 -7.98
C TYR A 155 4.77 -1.66 -8.99
N SER A 156 6.06 -1.85 -8.71
CA SER A 156 7.15 -1.31 -9.52
C SER A 156 7.21 -1.89 -10.94
N ARG A 157 6.61 -3.05 -11.20
CA ARG A 157 6.50 -3.58 -12.57
C ARG A 157 7.86 -3.65 -13.26
N ASN A 158 8.82 -4.29 -12.58
CA ASN A 158 10.24 -4.41 -12.96
C ASN A 158 11.02 -3.10 -13.26
N ARG A 159 10.47 -1.93 -12.95
CA ARG A 159 11.10 -0.61 -13.15
C ARG A 159 11.71 -0.06 -11.87
N PRO A 160 12.72 0.84 -11.95
CA PRO A 160 13.37 1.41 -10.76
C PRO A 160 12.42 2.32 -9.96
N LEU A 161 12.79 2.60 -8.70
CA LEU A 161 11.97 3.39 -7.78
C LEU A 161 11.71 4.83 -8.25
N ASP A 162 12.59 5.41 -9.05
CA ASP A 162 12.47 6.75 -9.60
C ASP A 162 11.78 6.80 -10.97
N TYR A 163 11.31 5.67 -11.51
CA TYR A 163 10.51 5.67 -12.74
C TYR A 163 9.26 6.57 -12.59
N PRO A 164 8.92 7.40 -13.59
CA PRO A 164 9.46 7.46 -14.95
C PRO A 164 10.67 8.39 -15.14
N TYR A 165 11.26 8.91 -14.07
CA TYR A 165 12.33 9.90 -14.12
C TYR A 165 13.73 9.31 -14.27
N ASP A 166 13.86 7.98 -14.31
CA ASP A 166 15.15 7.31 -14.46
C ASP A 166 15.79 7.59 -15.83
N LEU A 167 17.12 7.57 -15.90
CA LEU A 167 17.89 7.81 -17.13
C LEU A 167 17.53 6.84 -18.27
N GLY A 168 17.05 5.63 -17.94
CA GLY A 168 16.61 4.68 -18.94
C GLY A 168 15.37 5.12 -19.68
N ASN A 169 14.37 5.59 -18.93
CA ASN A 169 13.15 6.11 -19.52
C ASN A 169 13.38 7.49 -20.14
N GLN A 170 14.11 8.40 -19.49
CA GLN A 170 14.25 9.78 -19.96
C GLN A 170 15.21 9.93 -21.15
N GLU A 171 16.32 9.22 -21.16
CA GLU A 171 17.42 9.45 -22.11
C GLU A 171 17.75 8.20 -22.94
N GLY A 172 17.10 7.06 -22.68
CA GLY A 172 17.46 5.79 -23.31
C GLY A 172 18.85 5.30 -22.90
N ALA A 173 19.32 5.69 -21.71
CA ALA A 173 20.69 5.43 -21.26
C ALA A 173 21.02 3.93 -21.29
N ALA A 174 22.10 3.57 -21.98
CA ALA A 174 22.49 2.18 -22.18
C ALA A 174 22.95 1.50 -20.89
N TYR A 175 22.63 0.21 -20.74
CA TYR A 175 23.28 -0.64 -19.76
C TYR A 175 24.71 -0.98 -20.18
N THR A 176 25.58 -1.16 -19.19
CA THR A 176 26.96 -1.60 -19.40
C THR A 176 27.05 -3.13 -19.53
N GLN A 177 28.10 -3.61 -20.19
CA GLN A 177 28.40 -5.05 -20.26
C GLN A 177 28.55 -5.68 -18.87
N ARG A 178 29.12 -4.93 -17.92
CA ARG A 178 29.28 -5.38 -16.53
C ARG A 178 27.92 -5.61 -15.87
N PHE A 179 27.01 -4.64 -15.96
CA PHE A 179 25.66 -4.77 -15.39
C PHE A 179 24.92 -5.95 -16.00
N TYR A 180 24.94 -6.06 -17.33
CA TYR A 180 24.32 -7.16 -18.07
C TYR A 180 24.78 -8.54 -17.60
N ARG A 181 26.11 -8.74 -17.50
CA ARG A 181 26.70 -10.02 -17.05
C ARG A 181 26.43 -10.29 -15.57
N THR A 182 26.51 -9.27 -14.73
CA THR A 182 26.24 -9.42 -13.29
C THR A 182 24.88 -10.05 -13.07
N LEU A 183 23.83 -9.54 -13.74
CA LEU A 183 22.48 -10.10 -13.59
C LEU A 183 22.34 -11.53 -14.14
N LEU A 184 23.01 -11.87 -15.26
CA LEU A 184 23.02 -13.23 -15.79
C LEU A 184 23.65 -14.25 -14.82
N GLU A 185 24.58 -13.80 -14.00
CA GLU A 185 25.34 -14.63 -13.07
C GLU A 185 24.67 -14.73 -11.68
N GLU A 186 23.59 -13.98 -11.40
CA GLU A 186 22.93 -13.95 -10.09
C GLU A 186 22.25 -15.27 -9.72
N GLN A 187 21.61 -15.95 -10.68
CA GLN A 187 20.75 -17.11 -10.41
C GLN A 187 20.92 -18.18 -11.49
N PRO A 188 21.40 -19.40 -11.13
CA PRO A 188 21.43 -20.52 -12.04
C PRO A 188 20.00 -20.86 -12.52
N ASN A 189 19.79 -20.88 -13.84
CA ASN A 189 18.51 -21.16 -14.51
C ASN A 189 17.45 -20.05 -14.49
N PHE A 190 17.81 -18.82 -14.14
CA PHE A 190 16.96 -17.65 -14.35
C PHE A 190 17.65 -16.68 -15.30
N ASP A 191 17.00 -16.38 -16.43
CA ASP A 191 17.49 -15.39 -17.36
C ASP A 191 16.73 -14.06 -17.17
N PRO A 192 17.32 -13.06 -16.48
CA PRO A 192 16.67 -11.77 -16.27
C PRO A 192 16.44 -11.00 -17.58
N TRP A 193 17.14 -11.39 -18.65
CA TRP A 193 17.02 -10.76 -19.95
C TRP A 193 16.10 -11.53 -20.90
N HIS A 194 15.55 -12.68 -20.51
CA HIS A 194 14.64 -13.49 -21.33
C HIS A 194 15.15 -13.69 -22.77
N GLY A 195 16.42 -14.05 -22.92
CA GLY A 195 17.10 -14.33 -24.18
C GLY A 195 17.60 -13.10 -24.93
N ARG A 196 17.31 -11.88 -24.44
CA ARG A 196 17.67 -10.64 -25.13
C ARG A 196 19.15 -10.31 -24.92
N SER A 197 19.84 -10.00 -26.01
CA SER A 197 21.21 -9.51 -26.00
C SER A 197 21.28 -8.08 -25.45
N LEU A 198 22.46 -7.70 -24.93
CA LEU A 198 22.71 -6.33 -24.49
C LEU A 198 22.45 -5.29 -25.60
N SER A 199 22.78 -5.62 -26.84
CA SER A 199 22.53 -4.75 -27.99
C SER A 199 21.04 -4.52 -28.23
N GLU A 200 20.21 -5.56 -28.16
CA GLU A 200 18.75 -5.45 -28.32
C GLU A 200 18.14 -4.62 -27.19
N ILE A 201 18.56 -4.86 -25.94
CA ILE A 201 18.07 -4.10 -24.79
C ILE A 201 18.43 -2.62 -24.92
N ASN A 202 19.68 -2.32 -25.25
CA ASN A 202 20.13 -0.94 -25.41
C ASN A 202 19.50 -0.27 -26.63
N GLN A 203 19.15 -1.03 -27.67
CA GLN A 203 18.37 -0.52 -28.81
C GLN A 203 16.96 -0.15 -28.37
N MET A 204 16.25 -1.05 -27.67
CA MET A 204 14.91 -0.75 -27.14
C MET A 204 14.91 0.45 -26.19
N ARG A 205 15.93 0.60 -25.35
CA ARG A 205 16.04 1.76 -24.44
C ARG A 205 16.15 3.06 -25.22
N ARG A 206 16.92 3.10 -26.31
CA ARG A 206 17.01 4.29 -27.19
C ARG A 206 15.70 4.55 -27.94
N ASP A 207 15.13 3.52 -28.56
CA ASP A 207 13.96 3.66 -29.43
C ASP A 207 12.69 4.02 -28.67
N PHE A 208 12.58 3.56 -27.42
CA PHE A 208 11.44 3.78 -26.55
C PHE A 208 11.81 4.66 -25.34
N ALA A 209 12.80 5.54 -25.48
CA ALA A 209 12.99 6.64 -24.54
C ALA A 209 11.77 7.57 -24.61
N ASN A 210 11.41 8.16 -23.49
CA ASN A 210 10.27 9.06 -23.32
C ASN A 210 10.70 10.32 -22.55
N PRO A 211 11.48 11.22 -23.19
CA PRO A 211 11.98 12.43 -22.54
C PRO A 211 10.84 13.34 -22.07
N GLY A 212 10.92 13.84 -20.84
CA GLY A 212 9.92 14.72 -20.24
C GLY A 212 8.72 13.99 -19.65
N ALA A 213 8.65 12.66 -19.74
CA ALA A 213 7.60 11.89 -19.10
C ALA A 213 7.59 12.10 -17.59
N THR A 214 6.39 12.25 -17.04
CA THR A 214 6.15 12.45 -15.62
C THR A 214 5.19 11.40 -15.07
N ILE A 215 5.06 11.37 -13.74
CA ILE A 215 4.06 10.52 -13.08
C ILE A 215 2.61 10.88 -13.46
N GLN A 216 2.37 12.02 -14.10
CA GLN A 216 1.04 12.38 -14.62
C GLN A 216 0.74 11.66 -15.94
N ASP A 217 1.78 11.30 -16.69
CA ASP A 217 1.67 10.61 -17.97
C ASP A 217 1.53 9.10 -17.76
N ASP A 218 2.37 8.56 -16.88
CA ASP A 218 2.40 7.16 -16.44
C ASP A 218 2.21 7.07 -14.92
N THR A 219 1.02 6.67 -14.48
CA THR A 219 0.59 6.69 -13.07
C THR A 219 0.90 5.37 -12.35
N ALA A 220 1.81 4.57 -12.89
CA ALA A 220 2.21 3.28 -12.34
C ALA A 220 3.47 3.38 -11.46
N CYS A 221 3.86 2.24 -10.89
CA CYS A 221 5.12 2.06 -10.17
C CYS A 221 5.21 2.84 -8.85
N TRP A 222 6.36 2.71 -8.17
CA TRP A 222 6.57 3.18 -6.80
C TRP A 222 6.06 4.60 -6.53
N LEU A 223 6.31 5.55 -7.45
CA LEU A 223 5.94 6.96 -7.29
C LEU A 223 4.46 7.29 -7.51
N ALA A 224 3.59 6.30 -7.78
CA ALA A 224 2.17 6.56 -8.02
C ALA A 224 1.48 7.35 -6.89
N TYR A 225 1.98 7.27 -5.65
CA TYR A 225 1.48 8.09 -4.53
C TYR A 225 1.55 9.61 -4.82
N GLU A 226 2.50 10.07 -5.64
CA GLU A 226 2.62 11.49 -6.02
C GLU A 226 1.49 11.90 -6.97
N PHE A 227 1.14 11.04 -7.92
CA PHE A 227 -0.01 11.26 -8.80
C PHE A 227 -1.31 11.36 -8.01
N PHE A 228 -1.59 10.39 -7.14
CA PHE A 228 -2.78 10.40 -6.30
C PHE A 228 -2.80 11.63 -5.39
N ASN A 229 -1.68 12.01 -4.77
CA ASN A 229 -1.64 13.21 -3.94
C ASN A 229 -1.87 14.50 -4.74
N ALA A 230 -1.28 14.63 -5.94
CA ALA A 230 -1.52 15.78 -6.80
C ALA A 230 -3.00 15.92 -7.17
N ARG A 231 -3.65 14.79 -7.46
CA ARG A 231 -5.09 14.71 -7.69
C ARG A 231 -5.89 15.09 -6.44
N ASN A 232 -5.57 14.52 -5.28
CA ASN A 232 -6.22 14.85 -4.00
C ASN A 232 -6.18 16.34 -3.72
N ARG A 233 -5.01 16.97 -3.88
CA ARG A 233 -4.83 18.41 -3.70
C ARG A 233 -5.63 19.24 -4.71
N ARG A 234 -5.78 18.77 -5.95
CA ARG A 234 -6.59 19.44 -6.98
C ARG A 234 -8.06 19.49 -6.57
N HIS A 235 -8.62 18.39 -6.05
CA HIS A 235 -10.03 18.33 -5.68
C HIS A 235 -10.32 18.92 -4.29
N LEU A 236 -9.46 18.62 -3.32
CA LEU A 236 -9.69 18.92 -1.91
C LEU A 236 -8.96 20.19 -1.43
N GLY A 237 -7.97 20.68 -2.16
CA GLY A 237 -7.08 21.76 -1.70
C GLY A 237 -6.07 21.31 -0.64
N ARG A 238 -6.09 20.03 -0.24
CA ARG A 238 -5.21 19.44 0.79
C ARG A 238 -4.85 18.00 0.45
N SER A 239 -3.81 17.50 1.09
CA SER A 239 -3.47 16.08 1.08
C SER A 239 -4.37 15.30 2.05
N ILE A 240 -4.68 14.07 1.71
CA ILE A 240 -5.21 13.05 2.64
C ILE A 240 -4.16 11.96 2.82
N PRO A 241 -4.21 11.19 3.92
CA PRO A 241 -3.40 9.99 4.08
C PRO A 241 -3.45 9.08 2.84
N ILE A 242 -2.29 8.63 2.38
CA ILE A 242 -2.13 7.64 1.32
C ILE A 242 -1.41 6.43 1.90
N LEU A 243 -2.02 5.26 1.74
CA LEU A 243 -1.45 4.00 2.17
C LEU A 243 -1.40 3.08 0.95
N SER A 244 -0.22 2.58 0.60
CA SER A 244 -0.16 1.48 -0.37
C SER A 244 -0.58 0.21 0.32
N THR A 245 -1.63 -0.39 -0.20
CA THR A 245 -2.17 -1.65 0.33
C THR A 245 -1.70 -2.84 -0.48
N GLU A 246 -1.15 -2.59 -1.67
CA GLU A 246 -0.41 -3.57 -2.45
C GLU A 246 0.71 -2.87 -3.22
N ASN A 247 1.95 -3.34 -3.03
CA ASN A 247 3.12 -2.70 -3.60
C ASN A 247 4.32 -3.66 -3.64
N GLY A 248 5.43 -3.20 -4.21
CA GLY A 248 6.72 -3.84 -4.16
C GLY A 248 7.13 -4.40 -5.51
N TYR A 249 8.23 -5.14 -5.47
CA TYR A 249 8.75 -5.89 -6.59
C TYR A 249 8.25 -7.32 -6.49
N ARG A 250 8.02 -7.97 -7.63
CA ARG A 250 7.66 -9.39 -7.69
C ARG A 250 8.75 -10.14 -8.44
N VAL A 251 9.30 -11.19 -7.84
CA VAL A 251 10.32 -12.02 -8.51
C VAL A 251 9.76 -12.59 -9.81
N GLY A 252 10.53 -12.52 -10.88
CA GLY A 252 10.15 -12.94 -12.23
C GLY A 252 9.35 -11.90 -13.04
N GLU A 253 8.94 -10.78 -12.45
CA GLU A 253 8.19 -9.75 -13.16
C GLU A 253 9.05 -9.11 -14.27
N ASN A 254 8.50 -9.04 -15.50
CA ASN A 254 9.17 -8.58 -16.72
C ASN A 254 8.19 -7.83 -17.64
N THR A 255 7.45 -6.87 -17.07
CA THR A 255 6.41 -6.11 -17.79
C THR A 255 6.96 -5.09 -18.79
N ASP A 256 8.18 -4.59 -18.57
CA ASP A 256 8.85 -3.65 -19.45
C ASP A 256 10.18 -4.27 -19.93
N PRO A 257 10.31 -4.57 -21.23
CA PRO A 257 11.47 -5.27 -21.77
C PRO A 257 12.77 -4.44 -21.76
N ARG A 258 12.67 -3.12 -21.49
CA ARG A 258 13.82 -2.21 -21.35
C ARG A 258 14.55 -2.38 -20.01
N TYR A 259 13.94 -3.09 -19.07
CA TYR A 259 14.46 -3.36 -17.73
C TYR A 259 14.62 -4.87 -17.54
N PRO A 260 15.56 -5.31 -16.69
CA PRO A 260 15.68 -6.73 -16.38
C PRO A 260 14.40 -7.24 -15.72
N ALA A 261 14.11 -8.54 -15.90
CA ALA A 261 13.16 -9.22 -15.05
C ALA A 261 13.67 -9.20 -13.60
N THR A 262 12.75 -9.09 -12.66
CA THR A 262 13.10 -8.95 -11.24
C THR A 262 13.69 -10.26 -10.71
N THR A 263 15.01 -10.30 -10.48
CA THR A 263 15.68 -11.40 -9.78
C THR A 263 15.42 -11.31 -8.27
N PRO A 264 15.67 -12.37 -7.48
CA PRO A 264 15.64 -12.30 -6.01
C PRO A 264 16.56 -11.21 -5.41
N ASP A 265 17.71 -10.97 -6.02
CA ASP A 265 18.67 -9.95 -5.56
C ASP A 265 18.22 -8.53 -5.95
N LEU A 266 17.67 -8.33 -7.15
CA LEU A 266 17.02 -7.08 -7.52
C LEU A 266 15.81 -6.79 -6.65
N HIS A 267 14.98 -7.79 -6.37
CA HIS A 267 13.86 -7.69 -5.44
C HIS A 267 14.34 -7.22 -4.06
N MET A 268 15.37 -7.87 -3.50
CA MET A 268 15.99 -7.47 -2.25
C MET A 268 16.50 -6.03 -2.30
N ALA A 269 17.34 -5.69 -3.28
CA ALA A 269 18.01 -4.40 -3.36
C ALA A 269 17.00 -3.26 -3.46
N GLN A 270 15.99 -3.39 -4.33
CA GLN A 270 15.00 -2.35 -4.55
C GLN A 270 14.00 -2.23 -3.40
N THR A 271 13.55 -3.37 -2.84
CA THR A 271 12.61 -3.35 -1.70
C THR A 271 13.28 -2.79 -0.44
N LEU A 272 14.55 -3.12 -0.20
CA LEU A 272 15.31 -2.54 0.91
C LEU A 272 15.47 -1.02 0.73
N GLU A 273 15.73 -0.57 -0.50
CA GLU A 273 15.85 0.85 -0.79
C GLU A 273 14.52 1.59 -0.60
N ALA A 274 13.39 0.99 -1.00
CA ALA A 274 12.05 1.49 -0.68
C ALA A 274 11.81 1.58 0.83
N CYS A 275 12.24 0.59 1.61
CA CYS A 275 12.17 0.64 3.07
C CYS A 275 13.01 1.80 3.64
N ARG A 276 14.20 2.06 3.08
CA ARG A 276 15.05 3.20 3.47
C ARG A 276 14.42 4.54 3.14
N VAL A 277 13.69 4.65 2.02
CA VAL A 277 12.87 5.82 1.69
C VAL A 277 11.79 6.06 2.74
N MET A 278 11.09 5.00 3.16
CA MET A 278 10.07 5.08 4.21
C MET A 278 10.63 5.40 5.59
N MET A 279 11.86 4.97 5.89
CA MET A 279 12.57 5.31 7.14
C MET A 279 13.25 6.69 7.09
N GLY A 280 13.35 7.32 5.91
CA GLY A 280 14.06 8.58 5.71
C GLY A 280 15.58 8.48 5.84
N VAL A 281 16.15 7.32 5.51
CA VAL A 281 17.60 7.04 5.56
C VAL A 281 18.20 6.69 4.21
N SER A 282 17.38 6.68 3.13
CA SER A 282 17.91 6.51 1.78
C SER A 282 18.93 7.61 1.47
N GLN A 283 20.04 7.20 0.87
CA GLN A 283 21.05 8.13 0.35
C GLN A 283 20.86 8.40 -1.15
N ARG A 284 19.94 7.66 -1.79
CA ARG A 284 19.70 7.71 -3.24
C ARG A 284 18.44 8.47 -3.60
N PHE A 285 17.43 8.42 -2.74
CA PHE A 285 16.11 8.97 -2.98
C PHE A 285 15.67 9.82 -1.79
N ASN A 286 14.81 10.78 -2.07
CA ASN A 286 14.21 11.60 -1.02
C ASN A 286 13.38 10.73 -0.07
N PRO A 287 13.31 11.08 1.23
CA PRO A 287 12.36 10.45 2.14
C PRO A 287 10.95 10.55 1.59
N ALA A 288 10.15 9.49 1.79
CA ALA A 288 8.75 9.55 1.40
C ALA A 288 8.06 10.73 2.13
N PRO A 289 7.09 11.38 1.48
CA PRO A 289 6.39 12.53 2.05
C PRO A 289 5.48 12.11 3.21
N ASP A 290 5.12 13.07 4.06
CA ASP A 290 4.30 12.84 5.26
C ASP A 290 2.94 12.20 4.93
N TYR A 291 2.29 12.63 3.84
CA TYR A 291 1.01 12.04 3.42
C TYR A 291 1.13 10.57 2.99
N TYR A 292 2.34 10.08 2.68
CA TYR A 292 2.63 8.69 2.34
C TYR A 292 3.46 8.04 3.45
N PHE A 293 2.78 7.43 4.43
CA PHE A 293 3.42 6.91 5.64
C PHE A 293 3.30 5.39 5.80
N CYS A 294 2.57 4.71 4.91
CA CYS A 294 2.43 3.27 4.94
C CYS A 294 2.61 2.68 3.55
N THR A 295 3.37 1.59 3.49
CA THR A 295 3.48 0.78 2.29
C THR A 295 3.46 -0.70 2.67
N ALA A 296 2.49 -1.45 2.18
CA ALA A 296 2.38 -2.89 2.35
C ALA A 296 3.01 -3.58 1.13
N PHE A 297 4.18 -4.18 1.32
CA PHE A 297 4.85 -4.95 0.27
C PHE A 297 4.19 -6.32 0.12
N THR A 298 3.71 -6.61 -1.08
CA THR A 298 3.12 -7.90 -1.43
C THR A 298 4.21 -8.84 -1.95
N LEU A 299 4.36 -10.06 -1.48
CA LEU A 299 3.60 -10.73 -0.40
C LEU A 299 4.59 -11.21 0.64
N MET A 300 4.33 -11.00 1.93
CA MET A 300 5.23 -11.53 2.94
C MET A 300 5.09 -13.05 3.08
N VAL A 301 3.87 -13.55 3.24
CA VAL A 301 3.59 -14.97 3.44
C VAL A 301 2.17 -15.33 3.00
N ASN A 302 1.97 -16.55 2.50
CA ASN A 302 0.67 -17.12 2.18
C ASN A 302 0.52 -18.57 2.67
N GLN A 303 1.09 -19.57 1.98
CA GLN A 303 0.92 -20.97 2.40
C GLN A 303 1.58 -21.29 3.75
N ALA A 304 2.70 -20.63 4.08
CA ALA A 304 3.40 -20.87 5.35
C ALA A 304 2.66 -20.36 6.59
N VAL A 305 1.54 -19.64 6.44
CA VAL A 305 0.59 -19.31 7.52
C VAL A 305 -0.69 -20.14 7.48
N GLY A 306 -0.76 -21.17 6.64
CA GLY A 306 -1.88 -22.12 6.58
C GLY A 306 -2.94 -21.78 5.53
N SER A 307 -2.70 -20.81 4.64
CA SER A 307 -3.55 -20.62 3.47
C SER A 307 -3.50 -21.84 2.56
N GLN A 308 -4.67 -22.30 2.08
CA GLN A 308 -4.76 -23.38 1.09
C GLN A 308 -4.69 -22.88 -0.35
N SER A 309 -4.73 -21.56 -0.55
CA SER A 309 -4.62 -20.97 -1.89
C SER A 309 -3.17 -20.96 -2.35
N ASP A 310 -2.91 -21.37 -3.58
CA ASP A 310 -1.64 -21.20 -4.26
C ASP A 310 -1.51 -19.83 -4.95
N TRP A 311 -2.58 -19.03 -4.93
CA TRP A 311 -2.57 -17.70 -5.53
C TRP A 311 -1.47 -16.85 -4.91
N TRP A 312 -0.63 -16.29 -5.79
CA TRP A 312 0.47 -15.38 -5.42
C TRP A 312 1.55 -15.97 -4.52
N GLU A 313 1.59 -17.30 -4.34
CA GLU A 313 2.65 -17.97 -3.57
C GLU A 313 4.04 -17.71 -4.16
N SER A 314 4.14 -17.60 -5.49
CA SER A 314 5.37 -17.24 -6.19
C SER A 314 5.87 -15.81 -5.90
N TYR A 315 5.06 -14.97 -5.27
CA TYR A 315 5.43 -13.62 -4.84
C TYR A 315 5.73 -13.55 -3.34
N ALA A 316 5.52 -14.63 -2.59
CA ALA A 316 5.69 -14.66 -1.15
C ALA A 316 7.18 -14.59 -0.77
N TRP A 317 7.56 -13.73 0.18
CA TRP A 317 8.92 -13.67 0.69
C TRP A 317 9.28 -14.94 1.44
N TYR A 318 8.31 -15.56 2.11
CA TYR A 318 8.44 -16.84 2.78
C TYR A 318 7.63 -17.88 2.01
N SER A 319 8.32 -18.81 1.35
CA SER A 319 7.71 -19.86 0.53
C SER A 319 8.64 -21.04 0.37
N ASN A 320 8.10 -22.26 0.34
CA ASN A 320 8.87 -23.47 0.02
C ASN A 320 9.44 -23.49 -1.41
N GLN A 321 9.04 -22.54 -2.27
CA GLN A 321 9.56 -22.39 -3.63
C GLN A 321 11.01 -21.84 -3.65
N TRP A 322 11.44 -21.18 -2.59
CA TRP A 322 12.79 -20.63 -2.50
C TRP A 322 13.78 -21.65 -1.90
N PRO A 323 15.06 -21.65 -2.32
CA PRO A 323 16.07 -22.57 -1.80
C PRO A 323 16.16 -22.61 -0.26
N ASP A 324 16.14 -21.44 0.39
CA ASP A 324 16.18 -21.29 1.85
C ASP A 324 14.78 -21.10 2.48
N ARG A 325 13.74 -21.37 1.69
CA ARG A 325 12.33 -21.09 2.00
C ARG A 325 12.00 -19.62 2.28
N VAL A 326 12.94 -18.72 1.98
CA VAL A 326 12.82 -17.28 2.20
C VAL A 326 13.63 -16.49 1.17
N LEU A 327 13.12 -15.34 0.74
CA LEU A 327 13.83 -14.41 -0.12
C LEU A 327 14.94 -13.63 0.64
N PRO A 328 16.02 -13.22 -0.04
CA PRO A 328 17.14 -12.49 0.60
C PRO A 328 16.73 -11.20 1.32
N ILE A 329 15.64 -10.56 0.90
CA ILE A 329 15.10 -9.34 1.53
C ILE A 329 14.89 -9.50 3.04
N SER A 330 14.42 -10.66 3.51
CA SER A 330 14.12 -10.85 4.93
C SER A 330 15.40 -10.74 5.77
N LYS A 331 16.49 -11.35 5.32
CA LYS A 331 17.79 -11.25 6.00
C LYS A 331 18.35 -9.83 5.93
N ALA A 332 18.31 -9.21 4.75
CA ALA A 332 18.82 -7.86 4.54
C ALA A 332 18.06 -6.83 5.39
N LEU A 333 16.73 -6.90 5.38
CA LEU A 333 15.88 -6.00 6.16
C LEU A 333 16.03 -6.23 7.66
N ARG A 334 16.19 -7.47 8.16
CA ARG A 334 16.52 -7.70 9.58
C ARG A 334 17.81 -6.99 10.00
N ALA A 335 18.85 -7.06 9.17
CA ALA A 335 20.14 -6.44 9.42
C ALA A 335 20.12 -4.90 9.29
N GLU A 336 19.19 -4.35 8.53
CA GLU A 336 19.07 -2.91 8.32
C GLU A 336 18.72 -2.18 9.62
N PRO A 337 19.47 -1.13 10.04
CA PRO A 337 19.12 -0.35 11.21
C PRO A 337 17.75 0.32 11.07
N LYS A 338 16.83 0.02 12.01
CA LYS A 338 15.48 0.58 12.00
C LYS A 338 15.50 2.00 12.54
N ARG A 339 15.02 2.95 11.74
CA ARG A 339 14.89 4.36 12.13
C ARG A 339 13.46 4.82 11.95
N LEU A 340 12.91 5.42 13.00
CA LEU A 340 11.65 6.15 12.90
C LEU A 340 11.87 7.38 12.03
N ARG A 341 11.11 7.47 10.93
CA ARG A 341 11.08 8.67 10.08
C ARG A 341 10.54 9.83 10.90
N ARG A 342 11.23 10.97 10.84
CA ARG A 342 10.71 12.24 11.37
C ARG A 342 9.81 12.86 10.31
N TRP A 343 8.62 13.29 10.74
CA TRP A 343 7.68 13.99 9.88
C TRP A 343 8.31 15.31 9.41
N GLN A 344 8.24 15.59 8.12
CA GLN A 344 8.90 16.74 7.49
C GLN A 344 8.35 18.06 8.03
N ASN A 345 7.07 18.08 8.39
CA ASN A 345 6.41 19.21 9.04
C ASN A 345 6.32 19.09 10.56
N SER A 346 7.15 18.26 11.22
CA SER A 346 7.16 18.20 12.68
C SER A 346 7.51 19.59 13.22
N THR A 347 6.52 20.22 13.85
CA THR A 347 6.69 21.47 14.59
C THR A 347 7.86 21.31 15.57
N ALA A 348 8.72 22.32 15.67
CA ALA A 348 9.82 22.32 16.64
C ALA A 348 9.31 21.93 18.03
N ILE A 349 10.13 21.23 18.83
CA ILE A 349 9.79 20.91 20.22
C ILE A 349 9.40 22.21 20.94
N GLY A 350 8.17 22.29 21.46
CA GLY A 350 7.61 23.49 22.11
C GLY A 350 6.75 24.40 21.22
N ALA A 351 6.58 24.09 19.93
CA ALA A 351 5.67 24.84 19.07
C ALA A 351 4.20 24.49 19.37
N ARG A 352 3.34 25.49 19.28
CA ARG A 352 1.88 25.35 19.48
C ARG A 352 1.31 24.38 18.44
N VAL A 353 0.83 23.23 18.90
CA VAL A 353 0.07 22.29 18.08
C VAL A 353 -1.41 22.59 18.29
N THR A 354 -2.11 22.97 17.21
CA THR A 354 -3.57 23.04 17.21
C THR A 354 -4.09 21.70 16.73
N LEU A 355 -4.75 20.96 17.62
CA LEU A 355 -5.53 19.78 17.25
C LEU A 355 -6.91 20.27 16.81
N SER A 356 -7.16 20.25 15.50
CA SER A 356 -8.46 20.55 14.92
C SER A 356 -9.14 19.26 14.49
N GLY A 357 -10.41 19.08 14.86
CA GLY A 357 -11.20 17.92 14.49
C GLY A 357 -12.66 18.11 14.87
N ALA A 358 -13.53 17.28 14.33
CA ALA A 358 -14.94 17.20 14.73
C ALA A 358 -15.14 15.95 15.60
N VAL A 359 -15.84 16.10 16.72
CA VAL A 359 -16.36 14.96 17.47
C VAL A 359 -17.71 14.62 16.87
N LEU A 360 -17.79 13.49 16.16
CA LEU A 360 -19.05 13.00 15.63
C LEU A 360 -19.90 12.40 16.76
N HIS A 361 -21.19 12.73 16.79
CA HIS A 361 -22.17 12.24 17.76
C HIS A 361 -21.74 12.38 19.24
N PRO A 362 -21.36 13.58 19.72
CA PRO A 362 -20.93 13.72 21.10
C PRO A 362 -22.05 13.32 22.06
N GLY A 363 -23.32 13.56 21.76
CA GLY A 363 -24.39 13.37 22.74
C GLY A 363 -24.20 14.30 23.95
N SER A 364 -25.08 14.19 24.95
CA SER A 364 -25.00 15.04 26.15
C SER A 364 -24.00 14.49 27.18
N ASN A 365 -23.34 15.39 27.89
CA ASN A 365 -22.38 15.18 28.97
C ASN A 365 -21.11 14.42 28.61
N ARG A 366 -20.60 14.57 27.37
CA ARG A 366 -19.31 13.97 26.99
C ARG A 366 -18.14 14.88 27.27
N THR A 367 -16.98 14.26 27.40
CA THR A 367 -15.74 14.96 27.72
C THR A 367 -14.67 14.51 26.75
N LEU A 368 -13.99 15.47 26.12
CA LEU A 368 -12.75 15.21 25.41
C LEU A 368 -11.61 15.29 26.43
N VAL A 369 -10.85 14.20 26.55
CA VAL A 369 -9.68 14.11 27.43
C VAL A 369 -8.43 13.99 26.56
N LEU A 370 -7.46 14.87 26.78
CA LEU A 370 -6.12 14.74 26.25
C LEU A 370 -5.28 13.98 27.28
N ASP A 371 -4.85 12.77 26.93
CA ASP A 371 -3.98 11.94 27.75
C ASP A 371 -2.58 11.85 27.17
N GLN A 372 -1.57 11.84 28.03
CA GLN A 372 -0.21 11.47 27.67
C GLN A 372 0.31 10.40 28.64
N LYS A 373 0.41 9.16 28.14
CA LYS A 373 0.97 8.00 28.88
C LYS A 373 0.20 7.69 30.17
N GLY A 374 -1.12 7.78 30.14
CA GLY A 374 -2.00 7.53 31.29
C GLY A 374 -2.09 8.72 32.25
N GLN A 375 -1.50 9.88 31.89
CA GLN A 375 -1.70 11.13 32.58
C GLN A 375 -2.64 12.03 31.79
N GLU A 376 -3.79 12.35 32.39
CA GLU A 376 -4.70 13.37 31.88
C GLU A 376 -4.00 14.74 31.89
N LEU A 377 -3.80 15.30 30.69
CA LEU A 377 -3.19 16.62 30.48
C LEU A 377 -4.24 17.72 30.37
N ALA A 378 -5.38 17.43 29.76
CA ALA A 378 -6.49 18.37 29.63
C ALA A 378 -7.82 17.64 29.52
N ARG A 379 -8.89 18.30 29.94
CA ARG A 379 -10.26 17.82 29.89
C ARG A 379 -11.17 18.97 29.50
N VAL A 380 -12.00 18.76 28.48
CA VAL A 380 -13.05 19.70 28.10
C VAL A 380 -14.38 18.97 27.98
N VAL A 381 -15.40 19.47 28.67
CA VAL A 381 -16.77 18.98 28.52
C VAL A 381 -17.28 19.50 27.18
N LEU A 382 -17.81 18.61 26.35
CA LEU A 382 -18.31 18.87 25.01
C LEU A 382 -19.80 19.28 25.01
N ASP A 383 -20.29 19.77 26.15
CA ASP A 383 -21.67 20.21 26.32
C ASP A 383 -21.89 21.59 25.72
N ASN A 384 -23.03 21.71 25.02
CA ASN A 384 -23.50 22.83 24.19
C ASN A 384 -23.08 24.25 24.59
#